data_AF-A0A963LMY7-F1
#
_entry.id   AF-A0A963LMY7-F1
#
_cell.length_a   1.000
_cell.length_b   1.000
_cell.length_c   1.000
_cell.angle_alpha   90.00
_cell.angle_beta   90.00
_cell.angle_gamma   90.00
#
_symmetry.space_group_name_H-M   'P 1'
#
loop_
_entity.id
_entity.type
_entity.pdbx_description
1 polymer ?
#
loop_
_entity_poly.entity_id
_entity_poly.type
_entity_poly.pdbx_seq_one_letter_code
_entity_poly.pdbx_strand_id
1 'polypeptide(L)'
;MKVIVLGGGVIGISTAYYLARSGAQVTLLDRQPGPALETSFANAGQVSPGYSTPWAAPGIPLKAIKWMFQKHAPLAIRPDGSLFQL
;
A
#
# COMPACT_ATOMS: atom_id res chain seq x y z
N MET A 1 -17.99 14.94 14.26
CA MET A 1 -16.75 14.21 14.58
C MET A 1 -15.57 14.94 13.92
N LYS A 2 -14.42 15.10 14.59
CA LYS A 2 -13.20 15.68 14.00
C LYS A 2 -12.18 14.58 13.73
N VAL A 3 -11.59 14.54 12.54
CA VAL A 3 -10.63 13.51 12.13
C VAL A 3 -9.41 14.15 11.48
N ILE A 4 -8.22 13.69 11.84
CA ILE A 4 -6.98 14.03 11.14
C ILE A 4 -6.54 12.83 10.30
N VAL A 5 -6.29 13.06 9.02
CA VAL A 5 -5.73 12.08 8.09
C VAL A 5 -4.29 12.48 7.79
N LEU A 6 -3.34 11.58 8.04
CA LEU A 6 -1.92 11.79 7.78
C LEU A 6 -1.54 11.11 6.46
N GLY A 7 -1.07 11.91 5.50
CA GLY A 7 -0.72 11.49 4.15
C GLY A 7 -1.81 11.83 3.12
N GLY A 8 -1.37 12.45 2.02
CA GLY A 8 -2.13 12.90 0.85
C GLY A 8 -1.86 12.04 -0.39
N GLY A 9 -1.40 10.79 -0.21
CA GLY A 9 -1.44 9.76 -1.25
C GLY A 9 -2.87 9.27 -1.52
N VAL A 10 -3.02 8.35 -2.49
CA VAL A 10 -4.34 7.85 -2.95
C VAL A 10 -5.23 7.32 -1.82
N ILE A 11 -4.65 6.63 -0.84
CA ILE A 11 -5.38 6.08 0.32
C ILE A 11 -5.84 7.20 1.26
N GLY A 12 -4.99 8.19 1.54
CA GLY A 12 -5.32 9.28 2.44
C GLY A 12 -6.38 10.21 1.86
N ILE A 13 -6.24 10.59 0.58
CA ILE A 13 -7.23 11.43 -0.12
C ILE A 13 -8.60 10.75 -0.21
N SER A 14 -8.63 9.47 -0.60
CA SER A 14 -9.91 8.72 -0.66
C SER A 14 -10.55 8.58 0.71
N THR A 15 -9.77 8.28 1.75
CA THR A 15 -10.26 8.20 3.14
C THR A 15 -10.84 9.54 3.61
N ALA A 16 -10.11 10.64 3.40
CA ALA A 16 -10.55 11.98 3.77
C ALA A 16 -11.85 12.38 3.05
N TYR A 17 -11.96 12.07 1.75
CA TYR A 17 -13.16 12.32 0.97
C TYR A 17 -14.38 11.59 1.54
N TYR A 18 -14.28 10.28 1.80
CA TYR A 18 -15.42 9.51 2.31
C TYR A 18 -15.81 9.90 3.73
N LEU A 19 -14.84 10.24 4.59
CA LEU A 19 -15.10 10.76 5.94
C LEU A 19 -15.78 12.13 5.89
N ALA A 20 -15.33 13.04 5.02
CA ALA A 20 -15.97 14.35 4.84
C ALA A 20 -17.39 14.18 4.32
N ARG A 21 -17.60 13.29 3.35
CA ARG A 21 -18.93 12.95 2.80
C ARG A 21 -19.86 12.35 3.85
N SER A 22 -19.34 11.64 4.85
CA SER A 22 -20.12 11.16 6.00
C SER A 22 -20.34 12.20 7.10
N GLY A 23 -20.00 13.47 6.87
CA GLY A 23 -20.22 14.57 7.81
C GLY A 23 -19.12 14.75 8.86
N ALA A 24 -17.96 14.11 8.72
CA ALA A 24 -16.82 14.39 9.59
C ALA A 24 -16.13 15.69 9.17
N GLN A 25 -15.65 16.46 10.15
CA GLN A 25 -14.72 17.57 9.89
C GLN A 25 -13.32 16.98 9.76
N VAL A 26 -12.76 17.00 8.55
CA VAL A 26 -11.48 16.36 8.25
C VAL A 26 -10.39 17.40 8.07
N THR A 27 -9.24 17.18 8.70
CA THR A 27 -7.98 17.86 8.40
C THR A 27 -7.04 16.85 7.77
N LEU A 28 -6.59 17.10 6.55
CA LEU A 28 -5.58 16.28 5.88
C LEU A 28 -4.22 16.98 5.99
N LEU A 29 -3.22 16.26 6.50
CA LEU A 29 -1.85 16.74 6.64
C LEU A 29 -0.92 15.88 5.79
N ASP A 30 -0.14 16.50 4.92
CA ASP A 30 0.94 15.87 4.17
C ASP A 30 2.22 16.68 4.36
N ARG A 31 3.38 16.01 4.27
CA ARG A 31 4.70 16.64 4.26
C ARG A 31 5.02 17.32 2.92
N GLN A 32 4.39 16.87 1.84
CA GLN A 32 4.56 17.37 0.49
C GLN A 32 3.69 18.62 0.25
N PRO A 33 4.11 19.53 -0.65
CA PRO A 33 3.37 20.76 -0.95
C PRO A 33 2.04 20.52 -1.68
N GLY A 34 1.78 19.29 -2.15
CA GLY A 34 0.57 18.91 -2.86
C GLY A 34 0.27 17.42 -2.70
N PRO A 35 -0.96 16.99 -3.05
CA PRO A 35 -1.34 15.59 -2.95
C PRO A 35 -0.61 14.73 -3.99
N ALA A 36 -0.47 13.45 -3.67
CA ALA A 36 0.05 12.44 -4.59
C ALA A 36 1.44 12.77 -5.18
N LEU A 37 2.35 13.43 -4.44
CA LEU A 37 3.70 13.75 -4.93
C LEU A 37 4.77 12.66 -4.64
N GLU A 38 4.35 11.49 -4.17
CA GLU A 38 5.26 10.35 -3.88
C GLU A 38 4.80 9.09 -4.62
N THR A 39 4.65 7.95 -3.94
CA THR A 39 4.25 6.66 -4.55
C THR A 39 2.98 6.76 -5.41
N SER A 40 2.07 7.67 -5.09
CA SER A 40 0.84 7.89 -5.87
C SER A 40 1.02 8.73 -7.14
N PHE A 41 2.13 9.47 -7.31
CA PHE A 41 2.34 10.44 -8.40
C PHE A 41 2.34 9.79 -9.80
N ALA A 42 3.14 8.73 -9.92
CA ALA A 42 3.40 8.04 -11.18
C ALA A 42 3.26 6.52 -10.99
N ASN A 43 2.19 6.11 -10.32
CA ASN A 43 1.85 4.70 -10.25
C ASN A 43 1.37 4.22 -11.64
N ALA A 44 1.61 2.96 -11.99
CA ALA A 44 1.25 2.39 -13.30
C ALA A 44 -0.26 2.29 -13.56
N GLY A 45 -1.11 2.72 -12.61
CA GLY A 45 -2.58 2.62 -12.72
C GLY A 45 -3.11 1.19 -12.72
N GLN A 46 -2.27 0.20 -12.41
CA GLN A 46 -2.65 -1.21 -12.42
C GLN A 46 -3.59 -1.52 -11.26
N VAL A 47 -4.81 -1.96 -11.58
CA VAL A 47 -5.75 -2.50 -10.61
C VAL A 47 -5.66 -4.01 -10.66
N SER A 48 -5.23 -4.65 -9.57
CA SER A 48 -5.08 -6.11 -9.48
C SER A 48 -5.94 -6.66 -8.34
N PRO A 49 -7.22 -6.97 -8.59
CA PRO A 49 -8.17 -7.40 -7.56
C PRO A 49 -7.73 -8.63 -6.75
N GLY A 50 -6.90 -9.50 -7.35
CA GLY A 50 -6.34 -10.68 -6.69
C GLY A 50 -5.09 -10.43 -5.82
N TYR A 51 -4.53 -9.22 -5.83
CA TYR A 51 -3.25 -8.85 -5.19
C TYR A 51 -3.36 -7.60 -4.30
N SER A 52 -4.57 -7.28 -3.82
CA SER A 52 -4.89 -6.03 -3.12
C SER A 52 -4.37 -5.92 -1.68
N THR A 53 -3.70 -6.94 -1.15
CA THR A 53 -3.25 -6.93 0.25
C THR A 53 -1.89 -6.22 0.36
N PRO A 54 -1.71 -5.22 1.23
CA PRO A 54 -0.44 -4.55 1.37
C PRO A 54 0.63 -5.55 1.85
N TRP A 55 1.85 -5.41 1.31
CA TRP A 55 3.00 -6.23 1.74
C TRP A 55 3.33 -6.05 3.23
N ALA A 56 2.95 -4.92 3.81
CA ALA A 56 3.08 -4.65 5.24
C ALA A 56 1.87 -5.11 6.09
N ALA A 57 0.91 -5.84 5.52
CA ALA A 57 -0.25 -6.30 6.27
C ALA A 57 0.14 -7.32 7.36
N PRO A 58 -0.61 -7.37 8.48
CA PRO A 58 -0.47 -8.44 9.48
C PRO A 58 -0.55 -9.83 8.82
N GLY A 59 0.38 -10.71 9.19
CA GLY A 59 0.43 -12.08 8.67
C GLY A 59 1.14 -12.26 7.32
N ILE A 60 1.59 -11.18 6.65
CA ILE A 60 2.42 -11.31 5.43
C ILE A 60 3.73 -12.06 5.69
N PRO A 61 4.48 -11.86 6.80
CA PRO A 61 5.70 -12.63 7.04
C PRO A 61 5.47 -14.14 7.08
N LEU A 62 4.40 -14.60 7.76
CA LEU A 62 4.01 -16.01 7.80
C LEU A 62 3.58 -16.53 6.41
N LYS A 63 2.84 -15.72 5.64
CA LYS A 63 2.48 -16.05 4.25
C LYS A 63 3.72 -16.13 3.36
N ALA A 64 4.68 -15.22 3.51
CA ALA A 64 5.94 -15.20 2.77
C ALA A 64 6.76 -16.47 3.01
N ILE A 65 6.86 -16.93 4.26
CA ILE A 65 7.49 -18.21 4.58
C ILE A 65 6.76 -19.36 3.88
N LYS A 66 5.43 -19.39 3.92
CA LYS A 66 4.63 -20.42 3.24
C LYS A 66 4.83 -20.39 1.71
N TRP A 67 4.92 -19.20 1.12
CA TRP A 67 5.12 -18.99 -0.32
C TRP A 67 6.46 -19.56 -0.80
N MET A 68 7.52 -19.50 0.01
CA MET A 68 8.82 -20.12 -0.35
C MET A 68 8.72 -21.63 -0.63
N PHE A 69 7.71 -22.32 -0.08
CA PHE A 69 7.49 -23.76 -0.29
C PHE A 69 6.38 -24.07 -1.30
N GLN A 70 5.81 -23.07 -1.98
CA GLN A 70 4.75 -23.26 -2.97
C GLN A 70 5.30 -23.22 -4.40
N LYS A 71 4.87 -24.18 -5.24
CA LYS A 71 5.29 -24.28 -6.65
C LYS A 71 4.90 -23.06 -7.49
N HIS A 72 3.74 -22.46 -7.21
CA HIS A 72 3.22 -21.28 -7.90
C HIS A 72 2.97 -20.16 -6.90
N ALA A 73 4.05 -19.63 -6.33
CA ALA A 73 4.00 -18.61 -5.30
C ALA A 73 4.08 -17.19 -5.88
N PRO A 74 3.41 -16.21 -5.26
CA PRO A 74 3.58 -14.79 -5.59
C PRO A 74 4.96 -14.24 -5.22
N LEU A 75 5.67 -14.93 -4.32
CA LEU A 75 7.05 -14.64 -3.92
C LEU A 75 7.87 -15.91 -4.14
N ALA A 76 8.83 -15.85 -5.08
CA ALA A 76 9.73 -16.95 -5.37
C ALA A 76 11.17 -16.49 -5.14
N ILE A 77 11.85 -17.12 -4.19
CA ILE A 77 13.27 -16.87 -3.92
C ILE A 77 14.05 -18.08 -4.42
N ARG A 78 15.01 -17.86 -5.30
CA ARG A 78 15.93 -18.89 -5.79
C ARG A 78 17.33 -18.59 -5.25
N PRO A 79 17.73 -19.20 -4.13
CA PRO A 79 19.08 -19.01 -3.62
C PRO A 79 20.08 -19.62 -4.61
N ASP A 80 20.78 -18.75 -5.34
CA ASP A 80 21.82 -19.10 -6.31
C ASP A 80 23.24 -18.74 -5.81
N GLY A 81 23.35 -18.27 -4.56
CA GLY A 81 24.60 -17.84 -3.96
C GLY A 81 25.06 -16.43 -4.37
N SER A 82 24.31 -15.75 -5.25
CA SER A 82 24.58 -14.37 -5.60
C SER A 82 23.96 -13.40 -4.58
N LEU A 83 24.55 -12.22 -4.45
CA LEU A 83 23.98 -11.11 -3.70
C LEU A 83 22.85 -10.41 -4.47
N PHE A 84 22.59 -10.80 -5.72
CA PHE A 84 21.61 -10.17 -6.60
C PHE A 84 20.44 -11.13 -6.82
N GLN A 85 19.59 -11.23 -5.80
CA GLN A 85 18.35 -11.98 -5.88
C GLN A 85 17.24 -11.01 -6.34
N LEU A 86 16.91 -11.07 -7.64
CA LEU A 86 15.74 -10.42 -8.24
C LEU A 86 14.59 -11.42 -8.38
#